data_AF-A0A3M1V8B6-F1
#
_entry.id   AF-A0A3M1V8B6-F1
#
_cell.length_a   1.000
_cell.length_b   1.000
_cell.length_c   1.000
_cell.angle_alpha   90.00
_cell.angle_beta   90.00
_cell.angle_gamma   90.00
#
_symmetry.space_group_name_H-M   'P 1'
#
loop_
_entity.id
_entity.type
_entity.pdbx_description
1 polymer ?
#
loop_
_entity_poly.entity_id
_entity_poly.type
_entity_poly.pdbx_seq_one_letter_code
_entity_poly.pdbx_strand_id
1 'polypeptide(L)'
;MKPLPVIEAGGSQTAVERFAATHDRGLARDTDTYVALMPASPPGPGQQYAFEVDLDACSGCKACVVACHNRNGLDEGELWRQVGLLLGEDAGRPYLQHVTAACHHCVEPACMDGCPVDAYQKDPHTGIVRHLDEVCIGCQYCTLTCPYEVPQYNSRRGIVRKCDMCSDRLTAGEPPACAAACPQQAIRIRVVDEAEAVQAAETGSFLPTAPDPRVTIPTTVYTSRRPFPRTVRAADHDQPRMQHAHWSLIVMLVLTQLSVGTFWIQAAVEAGWLHAAVGTIPDAVGTDGKGDVTAVSTLSRTFAWLCGGVALTASVFHLGRPWRAYRALRGLGHSWLSREILAFGVFAVCATFYAVAPGAGLGIPRWLLRGTTLVSGLAGVCCSILIYHRAGRPLWHWTHATWRFVGTMVVLGLAANVLLAVSNADRSADLRTVPGIARMLIVVTLLKLAGELAPLRHVRGRRPVELKQTARLLVGPLLRVLWARIALGFLGGVWFPLLLLSTRSAESFRTDQPIAVLCGGAAFACALLGEGIERYLFFCAAAGRRMPGLLQTASSFGHRGK
;
A
#
# COMPACT_ATOMS: atom_id res chain seq x y z
N MET A 1 -44.42 -11.32 40.17
CA MET A 1 -44.76 -11.28 38.73
C MET A 1 -46.28 -11.33 38.61
N LYS A 2 -46.92 -10.25 38.16
CA LYS A 2 -48.34 -10.29 37.75
C LYS A 2 -48.39 -10.96 36.37
N PRO A 3 -49.28 -11.94 36.12
CA PRO A 3 -49.37 -12.58 34.82
C PRO A 3 -49.88 -11.57 33.78
N LEU A 4 -49.28 -11.59 32.59
CA LEU A 4 -49.81 -10.86 31.43
C LEU A 4 -51.17 -11.45 31.04
N PRO A 5 -52.17 -10.61 30.72
CA PRO A 5 -53.47 -11.12 30.30
C PRO A 5 -53.35 -11.80 28.93
N VAL A 6 -53.92 -13.00 28.85
CA VAL A 6 -54.16 -13.71 27.59
C VAL A 6 -55.17 -12.90 26.79
N ILE A 7 -54.80 -12.48 25.57
CA ILE A 7 -55.74 -11.86 24.64
C ILE A 7 -56.49 -13.00 23.95
N GLU A 8 -57.77 -13.18 24.32
CA GLU A 8 -58.68 -14.07 23.62
C GLU A 8 -58.90 -13.61 22.17
N ALA A 9 -58.88 -14.58 21.26
CA ALA A 9 -59.18 -14.39 19.86
C ALA A 9 -60.68 -14.15 19.67
N GLY A 10 -61.08 -12.90 19.42
CA GLY A 10 -62.45 -12.55 19.05
C GLY A 10 -62.53 -11.21 18.32
N GLY A 11 -62.71 -11.24 17.00
CA GLY A 11 -63.05 -10.06 16.19
C GLY A 11 -62.28 -9.94 14.87
N SER A 12 -63.00 -10.04 13.75
CA SER A 12 -62.57 -10.02 12.35
C SER A 12 -62.10 -8.65 11.84
N GLN A 13 -61.18 -8.00 12.54
CA GLN A 13 -60.60 -6.74 12.05
C GLN A 13 -59.34 -7.01 11.24
N THR A 14 -59.29 -6.46 10.04
CA THR A 14 -58.06 -6.44 9.24
C THR A 14 -56.96 -5.65 9.98
N ALA A 15 -55.70 -5.84 9.59
CA ALA A 15 -54.59 -5.09 10.18
C ALA A 15 -54.76 -3.57 10.01
N VAL A 16 -55.38 -3.14 8.90
CA VAL A 16 -55.64 -1.73 8.59
C VAL A 16 -56.76 -1.16 9.46
N GLU A 17 -57.85 -1.89 9.67
CA GLU A 17 -58.95 -1.44 10.55
C GLU A 17 -58.51 -1.36 12.01
N ARG A 18 -57.64 -2.28 12.47
CA ARG A 18 -57.01 -2.18 13.79
C ARG A 18 -56.13 -0.95 13.89
N PHE A 19 -55.34 -0.65 12.86
CA PHE A 19 -54.50 0.56 12.84
C PHE A 19 -55.33 1.84 12.87
N ALA A 20 -56.35 1.96 12.01
CA ALA A 20 -57.26 3.11 11.95
C ALA A 20 -58.03 3.30 13.26
N ALA A 21 -58.61 2.22 13.81
CA ALA A 21 -59.32 2.29 15.09
C ALA A 21 -58.40 2.64 16.27
N THR A 22 -57.11 2.30 16.20
CA THR A 22 -56.12 2.67 17.23
C THR A 22 -55.71 4.14 17.09
N HIS A 23 -55.55 4.64 15.87
CA HIS A 23 -55.30 6.04 15.55
C HIS A 23 -56.46 6.95 16.00
N ASP A 24 -57.70 6.58 15.66
CA ASP A 24 -58.89 7.41 15.90
C ASP A 24 -59.31 7.48 17.37
N ARG A 25 -58.95 6.48 18.18
CA ARG A 25 -59.23 6.46 19.62
C ARG A 25 -58.34 7.41 20.42
N GLY A 26 -57.40 8.10 19.79
CA GLY A 26 -56.44 8.98 20.49
C GLY A 26 -55.56 8.24 21.49
N LEU A 27 -55.63 6.90 21.51
CA LEU A 27 -54.67 6.01 22.15
C LEU A 27 -53.42 5.97 21.27
N ALA A 28 -52.82 7.15 21.08
CA ALA A 28 -51.39 7.21 20.93
C ALA A 28 -50.85 6.51 22.18
N ARG A 29 -50.50 5.21 22.03
CA ARG A 29 -49.48 4.62 22.89
C ARG A 29 -48.38 5.66 22.90
N ASP A 30 -47.99 6.03 24.11
CA ASP A 30 -46.82 6.84 24.40
C ASP A 30 -45.95 6.92 23.18
N THR A 31 -46.03 8.07 22.51
CA THR A 31 -45.28 8.38 21.29
C THR A 31 -43.85 8.58 21.75
N ASP A 32 -43.26 7.54 22.33
CA ASP A 32 -41.85 7.37 22.62
C ASP A 32 -41.17 7.26 21.25
N THR A 33 -41.09 8.43 20.65
CA THR A 33 -40.21 8.90 19.59
C THR A 33 -40.06 7.93 18.42
N TYR A 34 -40.74 8.20 17.30
CA TYR A 34 -40.17 7.81 16.02
C TYR A 34 -38.80 8.49 15.91
N VAL A 35 -37.74 7.75 16.24
CA VAL A 35 -36.38 8.29 16.15
C VAL A 35 -36.08 8.45 14.68
N ALA A 36 -36.01 9.70 14.23
CA ALA A 36 -35.64 10.05 12.88
C ALA A 36 -34.22 9.52 12.60
N LEU A 37 -34.14 8.45 11.79
CA LEU A 37 -32.89 7.87 11.31
C LEU A 37 -32.34 8.59 10.07
N MET A 38 -33.11 9.55 9.56
CA MET A 38 -32.87 10.29 8.33
C MET A 38 -33.05 11.78 8.60
N PRO A 39 -32.32 12.65 7.90
CA PRO A 39 -32.52 14.09 7.98
C PRO A 39 -33.84 14.50 7.29
N ALA A 40 -34.40 15.63 7.72
CA ALA A 40 -35.65 16.16 7.18
C ALA A 40 -35.52 16.68 5.74
N SER A 41 -34.30 17.08 5.34
CA SER A 41 -33.99 17.59 4.01
C SER A 41 -32.69 16.97 3.48
N PRO A 42 -32.52 16.89 2.15
CA PRO A 42 -31.23 16.57 1.55
C PRO A 42 -30.19 17.67 1.87
N PRO A 43 -28.88 17.39 1.68
CA PRO A 43 -27.83 18.37 1.89
C PRO A 43 -27.96 19.54 0.92
N GLY A 44 -27.72 20.76 1.43
CA GLY A 44 -27.57 21.96 0.61
C GLY A 44 -26.15 22.14 0.07
N PRO A 45 -25.88 23.25 -0.64
CA PRO A 45 -24.53 23.60 -1.08
C PRO A 45 -23.54 23.66 0.11
N GLY A 46 -22.37 23.03 -0.03
CA GLY A 46 -21.36 22.96 1.03
C GLY A 46 -21.68 21.96 2.15
N GLN A 47 -22.75 21.17 2.00
CA GLN A 47 -23.14 20.14 2.95
C GLN A 47 -23.10 18.75 2.31
N GLN A 48 -23.00 17.71 3.14
CA GLN A 48 -23.10 16.33 2.69
C GLN A 48 -23.74 15.42 3.73
N TYR A 49 -24.14 14.22 3.31
CA TYR A 49 -24.56 13.18 4.23
C TYR A 49 -23.38 12.65 5.04
N ALA A 50 -23.68 12.30 6.29
CA ALA A 50 -22.78 11.68 7.24
C ALA A 50 -23.51 10.61 8.05
N PHE A 51 -22.76 9.59 8.48
CA PHE A 51 -23.22 8.76 9.60
C PHE A 51 -23.05 9.53 10.90
N GLU A 52 -24.08 9.54 11.73
CA GLU A 52 -23.93 9.75 13.17
C GLU A 52 -23.96 8.40 13.88
N VAL A 53 -23.05 8.23 14.83
CA VAL A 53 -23.00 7.07 15.71
C VAL A 53 -23.05 7.53 17.16
N ASP A 54 -24.17 7.23 17.84
CA ASP A 54 -24.30 7.35 19.29
C ASP A 54 -23.58 6.17 19.95
N LEU A 55 -22.43 6.46 20.54
CA LEU A 55 -21.59 5.48 21.21
C LEU A 55 -22.25 4.98 22.51
N ASP A 56 -23.04 5.80 23.20
CA ASP A 56 -23.69 5.38 24.45
C ASP A 56 -24.85 4.42 24.20
N ALA A 57 -25.53 4.55 23.06
CA ALA A 57 -26.56 3.60 22.63
C ALA A 57 -25.96 2.32 22.00
N CYS A 58 -24.72 2.35 21.52
CA CYS A 58 -24.13 1.22 20.82
C CYS A 58 -23.79 0.04 21.77
N SER A 59 -24.60 -1.01 21.74
CA SER A 59 -24.37 -2.25 22.52
C SER A 59 -23.35 -3.20 21.91
N GLY A 60 -22.92 -2.97 20.67
CA GLY A 60 -22.02 -3.87 19.96
C GLY A 60 -22.65 -5.17 19.43
N CYS A 61 -23.98 -5.24 19.31
CA CYS A 61 -24.73 -6.43 18.90
C CYS A 61 -24.46 -6.95 17.46
N LYS A 62 -23.76 -6.16 16.63
CA LYS A 62 -23.43 -6.45 15.22
C LYS A 62 -24.63 -6.67 14.27
N ALA A 63 -25.86 -6.32 14.65
CA ALA A 63 -27.01 -6.32 13.74
C ALA A 63 -26.76 -5.46 12.49
N CYS A 64 -26.11 -4.30 12.68
CA CYS A 64 -25.70 -3.41 11.59
C CYS A 64 -24.71 -4.04 10.60
N VAL A 65 -23.88 -5.00 11.05
CA VAL A 65 -22.92 -5.73 10.22
C VAL A 65 -23.64 -6.73 9.35
N VAL A 66 -24.50 -7.56 9.96
CA VAL A 66 -25.29 -8.60 9.26
C VAL A 66 -26.25 -7.97 8.25
N ALA A 67 -26.95 -6.89 8.62
CA ALA A 67 -27.84 -6.19 7.71
C ALA A 67 -27.10 -5.60 6.50
N CYS A 68 -25.91 -5.04 6.72
CA CYS A 68 -25.07 -4.53 5.63
C CYS A 68 -24.58 -5.67 4.73
N HIS A 69 -24.18 -6.79 5.31
CA HIS A 69 -23.73 -7.98 4.59
C HIS A 69 -24.84 -8.55 3.68
N ASN A 70 -26.02 -8.81 4.25
CA ASN A 70 -27.17 -9.35 3.53
C ASN A 70 -27.68 -8.41 2.43
N ARG A 71 -27.82 -7.11 2.72
CA ARG A 71 -28.37 -6.15 1.75
C ARG A 71 -27.47 -5.94 0.52
N ASN A 72 -26.16 -6.03 0.70
CA ASN A 72 -25.19 -5.74 -0.36
C ASN A 72 -24.65 -6.99 -1.05
N GLY A 73 -25.14 -8.18 -0.66
CA GLY A 73 -24.69 -9.47 -1.19
C GLY A 73 -23.17 -9.60 -1.08
N LEU A 74 -22.63 -9.33 0.11
CA LEU A 74 -21.19 -9.42 0.34
C LEU A 74 -20.76 -10.89 0.41
N ASP A 75 -19.58 -11.22 -0.12
CA ASP A 75 -19.05 -12.58 -0.04
C ASP A 75 -18.62 -12.91 1.41
N GLU A 76 -18.35 -14.19 1.69
CA GLU A 76 -17.79 -14.59 2.98
C GLU A 76 -16.45 -13.88 3.24
N GLY A 77 -16.32 -13.28 4.42
CA GLY A 77 -15.13 -12.51 4.81
C GLY A 77 -15.07 -11.08 4.27
N GLU A 78 -16.04 -10.62 3.48
CA GLU A 78 -16.18 -9.22 3.09
C GLU A 78 -17.09 -8.49 4.10
N LEU A 79 -16.62 -7.39 4.71
CA LEU A 79 -17.40 -6.62 5.70
C LEU A 79 -17.29 -5.11 5.45
N TRP A 80 -18.35 -4.48 4.96
CA TRP A 80 -18.40 -3.02 4.72
C TRP A 80 -18.64 -2.17 5.97
N ARG A 81 -19.22 -2.77 7.02
CA ARG A 81 -19.37 -2.18 8.35
C ARG A 81 -18.86 -3.16 9.39
N GLN A 82 -18.17 -2.67 10.40
CA GLN A 82 -17.59 -3.48 11.47
C GLN A 82 -17.90 -2.86 12.83
N VAL A 83 -17.77 -3.65 13.89
CA VAL A 83 -17.88 -3.21 15.27
C VAL A 83 -16.59 -3.55 16.00
N GLY A 84 -16.00 -2.55 16.64
CA GLY A 84 -14.81 -2.66 17.45
C GLY A 84 -15.05 -2.25 18.88
N LEU A 85 -13.97 -2.32 19.66
CA LEU A 85 -13.98 -2.14 21.10
C LEU A 85 -12.85 -1.22 21.55
N LEU A 86 -13.18 -0.21 22.34
CA LEU A 86 -12.26 0.60 23.12
C LEU A 86 -12.28 0.15 24.57
N LEU A 87 -11.10 0.04 25.16
CA LEU A 87 -10.87 -0.38 26.53
C LEU A 87 -10.10 0.73 27.26
N GLY A 88 -10.41 0.97 28.52
CA GLY A 88 -9.68 1.92 29.35
C GLY A 88 -9.98 1.74 30.82
N GLU A 89 -9.48 2.68 31.62
CA GLU A 89 -9.75 2.78 33.04
C GLU A 89 -10.04 4.23 33.40
N ASP A 90 -11.15 4.47 34.09
CA ASP A 90 -11.55 5.78 34.59
C ASP A 90 -11.66 5.75 36.12
N ALA A 91 -10.81 6.52 36.80
CA ALA A 91 -10.77 6.57 38.27
C ALA A 91 -10.77 5.17 38.95
N GLY A 92 -10.04 4.21 38.38
CA GLY A 92 -9.96 2.83 38.89
C GLY A 92 -11.13 1.92 38.49
N ARG A 93 -12.05 2.38 37.63
CA ARG A 93 -13.16 1.58 37.09
C ARG A 93 -12.88 1.18 35.64
N PRO A 94 -13.19 -0.06 35.23
CA PRO A 94 -13.03 -0.47 33.84
C PRO A 94 -13.97 0.35 32.94
N TYR A 95 -13.42 0.84 31.83
CA TYR A 95 -14.15 1.53 30.78
C TYR A 95 -14.20 0.65 29.52
N LEU A 96 -15.40 0.49 28.97
CA LEU A 96 -15.64 -0.29 27.76
C LEU A 96 -16.59 0.48 26.85
N GLN A 97 -16.20 0.65 25.60
CA GLN A 97 -16.98 1.38 24.60
C GLN A 97 -16.95 0.66 23.25
N HIS A 98 -18.12 0.29 22.76
CA HIS A 98 -18.27 -0.25 21.41
C HIS A 98 -18.24 0.87 20.38
N VAL A 99 -17.61 0.60 19.23
CA VAL A 99 -17.52 1.55 18.12
C VAL A 99 -17.96 0.83 16.86
N THR A 100 -18.99 1.33 16.19
CA THR A 100 -19.35 0.86 14.85
C THR A 100 -18.77 1.79 13.79
N ALA A 101 -18.12 1.22 12.77
CA ALA A 101 -17.46 1.97 11.71
C ALA A 101 -17.77 1.39 10.34
N ALA A 102 -17.89 2.26 9.34
CA ALA A 102 -18.05 1.96 7.93
C ALA A 102 -17.24 2.98 7.11
N CYS A 103 -17.49 3.10 5.81
CA CYS A 103 -16.92 4.22 5.03
C CYS A 103 -17.35 5.56 5.63
N HIS A 104 -16.39 6.47 5.82
CA HIS A 104 -16.66 7.80 6.33
C HIS A 104 -17.08 8.80 5.25
N HIS A 105 -17.13 8.41 3.97
CA HIS A 105 -17.50 9.28 2.84
C HIS A 105 -16.88 10.68 2.95
N CYS A 106 -15.57 10.69 3.15
CA CYS A 106 -14.80 11.84 3.61
C CYS A 106 -14.90 13.03 2.63
N VAL A 107 -14.67 14.24 3.16
CA VAL A 107 -14.65 15.47 2.34
C VAL A 107 -13.53 15.38 1.30
N GLU A 108 -12.35 14.93 1.73
CA GLU A 108 -11.15 14.70 0.91
C GLU A 108 -10.81 13.20 0.82
N PRO A 109 -11.47 12.43 -0.05
CA PRO A 109 -11.36 10.98 -0.08
C PRO A 109 -10.02 10.50 -0.68
N ALA A 110 -9.07 10.09 0.16
CA ALA A 110 -7.80 9.49 -0.26
C ALA A 110 -7.93 8.25 -1.16
N CYS A 111 -9.07 7.53 -1.13
CA CYS A 111 -9.32 6.42 -2.04
C CYS A 111 -9.61 6.87 -3.48
N MET A 112 -10.20 8.06 -3.65
CA MET A 112 -10.47 8.68 -4.95
C MET A 112 -9.17 9.22 -5.54
N ASP A 113 -8.41 9.99 -4.77
CA ASP A 113 -7.09 10.53 -5.17
C ASP A 113 -6.11 9.43 -5.60
N GLY A 114 -6.15 8.28 -4.92
CA GLY A 114 -5.28 7.15 -5.26
C GLY A 114 -5.66 6.46 -6.56
N CYS A 115 -6.91 6.52 -7.00
CA CYS A 115 -7.41 5.65 -8.06
C CYS A 115 -6.89 6.05 -9.45
N PRO A 116 -6.10 5.20 -10.15
CA PRO A 116 -5.53 5.55 -11.45
C PRO A 116 -6.55 5.53 -12.61
N VAL A 117 -7.74 4.97 -12.38
CA VAL A 117 -8.78 4.75 -13.40
C VAL A 117 -10.06 5.53 -13.13
N ASP A 118 -10.10 6.34 -12.07
CA ASP A 118 -11.28 7.08 -11.63
C ASP A 118 -12.50 6.18 -11.36
N ALA A 119 -12.26 5.04 -10.71
CA ALA A 119 -13.31 4.14 -10.25
C ALA A 119 -14.02 4.63 -8.98
N TYR A 120 -13.73 5.85 -8.52
CA TYR A 120 -14.44 6.51 -7.43
C TYR A 120 -15.00 7.83 -7.90
N GLN A 121 -16.21 8.14 -7.48
CA GLN A 121 -16.85 9.43 -7.72
C GLN A 121 -17.49 9.91 -6.41
N LYS A 122 -17.25 11.19 -6.07
CA LYS A 122 -18.00 11.86 -5.00
C LYS A 122 -19.21 12.52 -5.65
N ASP A 123 -20.39 12.16 -5.18
CA ASP A 123 -21.62 12.81 -5.60
C ASP A 123 -21.64 14.27 -5.08
N PRO A 124 -21.82 15.29 -5.94
CA PRO A 124 -21.69 16.69 -5.53
C PRO A 124 -22.87 17.20 -4.70
N HIS A 125 -24.01 16.50 -4.68
CA HIS A 125 -25.20 16.92 -3.93
C HIS A 125 -25.29 16.23 -2.58
N THR A 126 -24.85 14.98 -2.51
CA THR A 126 -24.98 14.14 -1.31
C THR A 126 -23.64 13.96 -0.58
N GLY A 127 -22.52 14.24 -1.24
CA GLY A 127 -21.15 13.95 -0.80
C GLY A 127 -20.82 12.45 -0.68
N ILE A 128 -21.71 11.57 -1.12
CA ILE A 128 -21.48 10.13 -1.07
C ILE A 128 -20.38 9.76 -2.06
N VAL A 129 -19.23 9.34 -1.53
CA VAL A 129 -18.19 8.69 -2.33
C VAL A 129 -18.64 7.30 -2.76
N ARG A 130 -18.85 7.03 -4.04
CA ARG A 130 -19.27 5.74 -4.61
C ARG A 130 -18.11 5.06 -5.32
N HIS A 131 -18.12 3.73 -5.36
CA HIS A 131 -17.20 2.93 -6.17
C HIS A 131 -17.91 2.45 -7.43
N LEU A 132 -17.24 2.53 -8.58
CA LEU A 132 -17.76 2.12 -9.87
C LEU A 132 -17.12 0.80 -10.30
N ASP A 133 -17.87 -0.29 -10.12
CA ASP A 133 -17.41 -1.66 -10.36
C ASP A 133 -16.94 -1.89 -11.82
N GLU A 134 -17.56 -1.22 -12.79
CA GLU A 134 -17.21 -1.37 -14.21
C GLU A 134 -15.94 -0.63 -14.63
N VAL A 135 -15.51 0.35 -13.83
CA VAL A 135 -14.30 1.11 -14.12
C VAL A 135 -13.09 0.47 -13.46
N CYS A 136 -13.30 -0.15 -12.30
CA CYS A 136 -12.26 -0.75 -11.48
C CYS A 136 -11.45 -1.83 -12.23
N ILE A 137 -10.12 -1.75 -12.09
CA ILE A 137 -9.17 -2.73 -12.63
C ILE A 137 -8.60 -3.67 -11.56
N GLY A 138 -9.02 -3.48 -10.30
CA GLY A 138 -8.57 -4.31 -9.18
C GLY A 138 -7.09 -4.13 -8.81
N CYS A 139 -6.52 -2.93 -8.97
CA CYS A 139 -5.12 -2.63 -8.61
C CYS A 139 -4.86 -2.55 -7.10
N GLN A 140 -5.93 -2.53 -6.28
CA GLN A 140 -5.89 -2.50 -4.81
C GLN A 140 -5.20 -1.28 -4.17
N TYR A 141 -4.72 -0.31 -4.94
CA TYR A 141 -4.02 0.84 -4.37
C TYR A 141 -4.90 1.64 -3.37
N CYS A 142 -6.21 1.70 -3.60
CA CYS A 142 -7.15 2.34 -2.68
C CYS A 142 -7.29 1.63 -1.31
N THR A 143 -6.94 0.35 -1.20
CA THR A 143 -6.87 -0.35 0.10
C THR A 143 -5.66 0.09 0.92
N LEU A 144 -4.62 0.60 0.24
CA LEU A 144 -3.40 1.11 0.86
C LEU A 144 -3.53 2.58 1.29
N THR A 145 -4.28 3.39 0.53
CA THR A 145 -4.44 4.84 0.79
C THR A 145 -5.54 5.17 1.79
N CYS A 146 -6.59 4.36 1.90
CA CYS A 146 -7.64 4.61 2.88
C CYS A 146 -7.12 4.34 4.30
N PRO A 147 -7.05 5.35 5.20
CA PRO A 147 -6.52 5.15 6.54
C PRO A 147 -7.45 4.36 7.46
N TYR A 148 -8.64 4.00 6.97
CA TYR A 148 -9.67 3.27 7.72
C TYR A 148 -9.83 1.81 7.26
N GLU A 149 -9.01 1.34 6.29
CA GLU A 149 -9.06 -0.01 5.70
C GLU A 149 -10.48 -0.40 5.19
N VAL A 150 -11.24 0.59 4.69
CA VAL A 150 -12.63 0.42 4.24
C VAL A 150 -12.72 -0.29 2.87
N PRO A 151 -11.94 0.07 1.84
CA PRO A 151 -11.97 -0.64 0.57
C PRO A 151 -11.40 -2.05 0.71
N GLN A 152 -12.15 -3.06 0.26
CA GLN A 152 -11.77 -4.46 0.34
C GLN A 152 -11.71 -5.07 -1.06
N TYR A 153 -10.65 -5.84 -1.33
CA TYR A 153 -10.51 -6.53 -2.60
C TYR A 153 -11.40 -7.78 -2.63
N ASN A 154 -12.24 -7.88 -3.65
CA ASN A 154 -13.04 -9.04 -3.94
C ASN A 154 -12.35 -9.86 -5.06
N SER A 155 -11.72 -10.97 -4.67
CA SER A 155 -10.94 -11.82 -5.58
C SER A 155 -11.80 -12.50 -6.64
N ARG A 156 -13.05 -12.86 -6.30
CA ARG A 156 -14.01 -13.48 -7.23
C ARG A 156 -14.39 -12.54 -8.37
N ARG A 157 -14.55 -11.24 -8.09
CA ARG A 157 -14.96 -10.22 -9.07
C ARG A 157 -13.77 -9.49 -9.73
N GLY A 158 -12.57 -9.62 -9.18
CA GLY A 158 -11.38 -8.92 -9.63
C GLY A 158 -11.44 -7.41 -9.43
N ILE A 159 -12.18 -6.93 -8.42
CA ILE A 159 -12.38 -5.50 -8.15
C ILE A 159 -12.31 -5.22 -6.65
N VAL A 160 -12.12 -3.96 -6.30
CA VAL A 160 -12.32 -3.49 -4.92
C VAL A 160 -13.80 -3.16 -4.72
N ARG A 161 -14.30 -3.30 -3.50
CA ARG A 161 -15.65 -2.95 -3.08
C ARG A 161 -15.61 -2.21 -1.75
N LYS A 162 -16.63 -1.40 -1.46
CA LYS A 162 -16.78 -0.67 -0.20
C LYS A 162 -18.21 -0.23 0.01
N CYS A 163 -18.52 0.18 1.25
CA CYS A 163 -19.78 0.85 1.58
C CYS A 163 -20.07 2.05 0.64
N ASP A 164 -21.30 2.10 0.15
CA ASP A 164 -21.88 3.11 -0.72
C ASP A 164 -22.96 3.95 -0.03
N MET A 165 -22.99 3.90 1.31
CA MET A 165 -24.03 4.48 2.16
C MET A 165 -25.47 4.00 1.87
N CYS A 166 -25.64 2.86 1.17
CA CYS A 166 -26.95 2.45 0.64
C CYS A 166 -27.62 3.60 -0.13
N SER A 167 -26.86 4.24 -1.04
CA SER A 167 -27.30 5.44 -1.77
C SER A 167 -28.66 5.27 -2.46
N ASP A 168 -28.96 4.05 -2.93
CA ASP A 168 -30.25 3.70 -3.53
C ASP A 168 -31.42 3.80 -2.54
N ARG A 169 -31.23 3.36 -1.30
CA ARG A 169 -32.23 3.52 -0.23
C ARG A 169 -32.40 4.98 0.18
N LEU A 170 -31.30 5.72 0.27
CA LEU A 170 -31.35 7.15 0.59
C LEU A 170 -32.16 7.93 -0.46
N THR A 171 -31.98 7.63 -1.74
CA THR A 171 -32.78 8.22 -2.83
C THR A 171 -34.27 7.89 -2.70
N ALA A 172 -34.61 6.72 -2.16
CA ALA A 172 -35.99 6.31 -1.89
C ALA A 172 -36.55 6.85 -0.56
N GLY A 173 -35.81 7.69 0.18
CA GLY A 173 -36.22 8.20 1.49
C GLY A 173 -36.11 7.17 2.62
N GLU A 174 -35.41 6.07 2.41
CA GLU A 174 -35.21 5.02 3.40
C GLU A 174 -33.84 5.12 4.09
N PRO A 175 -33.73 4.79 5.39
CA PRO A 175 -32.45 4.73 6.06
C PRO A 175 -31.58 3.57 5.52
N PRO A 176 -30.24 3.69 5.58
CA PRO A 176 -29.34 2.61 5.20
C PRO A 176 -29.62 1.33 6.01
N ALA A 177 -29.33 0.16 5.44
CA ALA A 177 -29.61 -1.13 6.09
C ALA A 177 -28.98 -1.26 7.49
N CYS A 178 -27.78 -0.72 7.66
CA CYS A 178 -27.10 -0.73 8.96
C CYS A 178 -27.79 0.14 10.02
N ALA A 179 -28.40 1.27 9.62
CA ALA A 179 -29.16 2.16 10.51
C ALA A 179 -30.52 1.54 10.84
N ALA A 180 -31.25 1.10 9.81
CA ALA A 180 -32.57 0.48 9.94
C ALA A 180 -32.57 -0.76 10.86
N ALA A 181 -31.50 -1.56 10.81
CA ALA A 181 -31.39 -2.79 11.59
C ALA A 181 -30.83 -2.60 13.00
N CYS A 182 -30.43 -1.39 13.40
CA CYS A 182 -29.85 -1.16 14.73
C CYS A 182 -30.96 -1.17 15.80
N PRO A 183 -31.02 -2.16 16.70
CA PRO A 183 -32.11 -2.25 17.66
C PRO A 183 -32.05 -1.13 18.72
N GLN A 184 -30.86 -0.56 18.95
CA GLN A 184 -30.65 0.59 19.83
C GLN A 184 -30.73 1.93 19.10
N GLN A 185 -30.96 1.92 17.77
CA GLN A 185 -31.01 3.13 16.94
C GLN A 185 -29.77 4.03 17.10
N ALA A 186 -28.62 3.41 17.36
CA ALA A 186 -27.34 4.08 17.58
C ALA A 186 -26.74 4.68 16.31
N ILE A 187 -27.30 4.37 15.13
CA ILE A 187 -26.79 4.81 13.83
C ILE A 187 -27.91 5.55 13.10
N ARG A 188 -27.62 6.76 12.62
CA ARG A 188 -28.52 7.53 11.74
C ARG A 188 -27.74 8.27 10.68
N ILE A 189 -28.45 8.81 9.69
CA ILE A 189 -27.91 9.75 8.71
C ILE A 189 -28.20 11.18 9.17
N ARG A 190 -27.19 12.05 9.06
CA ARG A 190 -27.30 13.49 9.26
C ARG A 190 -26.74 14.23 8.06
N VAL A 191 -27.13 15.49 7.91
CA VAL A 191 -26.45 16.45 7.05
C VAL A 191 -25.40 17.15 7.89
N VAL A 192 -24.18 17.24 7.37
CA VAL A 192 -23.06 17.97 7.99
C VAL A 192 -22.54 19.01 7.03
N ASP A 193 -22.10 20.13 7.57
CA ASP A 193 -21.38 21.16 6.81
C ASP A 193 -19.93 20.70 6.58
N GLU A 194 -19.41 20.87 5.36
CA GLU A 194 -18.02 20.47 5.06
C GLU A 194 -17.01 21.30 5.87
N ALA A 195 -17.27 22.58 6.16
CA ALA A 195 -16.40 23.41 6.98
C ALA A 195 -16.41 22.98 8.45
N GLU A 196 -17.55 22.52 8.97
CA GLU A 196 -17.63 21.93 10.32
C GLU A 196 -16.80 20.64 10.39
N ALA A 197 -16.86 19.79 9.36
CA ALA A 197 -16.03 18.59 9.29
C ALA A 197 -14.52 18.90 9.23
N VAL A 198 -14.14 19.96 8.50
CA VAL A 198 -12.75 20.47 8.46
C VAL A 198 -12.32 20.93 9.85
N GLN A 199 -13.12 21.77 10.52
CA GLN A 199 -12.82 22.28 11.86
C GLN A 199 -12.71 21.15 12.89
N ALA A 200 -13.61 20.16 12.82
CA ALA A 200 -13.56 18.97 13.68
C ALA A 200 -12.27 18.16 13.45
N ALA A 201 -11.83 18.03 12.20
CA ALA A 201 -10.57 17.35 11.86
C ALA A 201 -9.35 18.12 12.39
N GLU A 202 -9.31 19.45 12.23
CA GLU A 202 -8.21 20.31 12.68
C GLU A 202 -8.04 20.31 14.20
N THR A 203 -9.16 20.33 14.93
CA THR A 203 -9.18 20.25 16.40
C THR A 203 -8.91 18.83 16.92
N GLY A 204 -8.85 17.83 16.03
CA GLY A 204 -8.70 16.42 16.39
C GLY A 204 -9.94 15.83 17.07
N SER A 205 -11.10 16.50 16.94
CA SER A 205 -12.38 16.09 17.49
C SER A 205 -13.00 14.95 16.66
N PHE A 206 -12.41 13.77 16.79
CA PHE A 206 -12.92 12.52 16.20
C PHE A 206 -12.98 11.44 17.29
N LEU A 207 -12.68 10.20 16.95
CA LEU A 207 -12.66 9.08 17.87
C LEU A 207 -11.25 8.83 18.43
N PRO A 208 -11.07 8.62 19.75
CA PRO A 208 -9.76 8.28 20.31
C PRO A 208 -9.17 7.04 19.66
N THR A 209 -7.86 7.05 19.45
CA THR A 209 -7.08 5.97 18.80
C THR A 209 -7.45 5.65 17.36
N ALA A 210 -8.38 6.40 16.75
CA ALA A 210 -8.62 6.33 15.33
C ALA A 210 -7.51 7.04 14.53
N PRO A 211 -7.44 6.82 13.21
CA PRO A 211 -6.49 7.52 12.34
C PRO A 211 -6.66 9.04 12.40
N ASP A 212 -5.57 9.79 12.16
CA ASP A 212 -5.60 11.26 12.13
C ASP A 212 -6.64 11.76 11.11
N PRO A 213 -7.70 12.46 11.57
CA PRO A 213 -8.80 12.86 10.69
C PRO A 213 -8.35 13.89 9.65
N ARG A 214 -7.28 14.66 9.88
CA ARG A 214 -6.78 15.69 8.94
C ARG A 214 -6.29 15.12 7.61
N VAL A 215 -6.09 13.79 7.52
CA VAL A 215 -5.63 13.13 6.30
C VAL A 215 -6.74 13.03 5.25
N THR A 216 -8.00 12.97 5.67
CA THR A 216 -9.14 12.73 4.75
C THR A 216 -10.39 13.53 5.08
N ILE A 217 -10.46 14.14 6.26
CA ILE A 217 -11.60 14.90 6.76
C ILE A 217 -12.86 14.01 6.77
N PRO A 218 -12.90 12.99 7.66
CA PRO A 218 -14.04 12.07 7.74
C PRO A 218 -15.29 12.81 8.19
N THR A 219 -16.44 12.54 7.57
CA THR A 219 -17.70 13.23 7.92
C THR A 219 -18.52 12.50 8.97
N THR A 220 -18.14 11.26 9.31
CA THR A 220 -18.84 10.50 10.36
C THR A 220 -18.66 11.17 11.72
N VAL A 221 -19.77 11.41 12.41
CA VAL A 221 -19.79 12.02 13.73
C VAL A 221 -20.02 10.95 14.79
N TYR A 222 -19.09 10.83 15.72
CA TYR A 222 -19.23 9.96 16.90
C TYR A 222 -19.65 10.80 18.09
N THR A 223 -20.79 10.47 18.72
CA THR A 223 -21.30 11.19 19.89
C THR A 223 -21.24 10.31 21.13
N SER A 224 -20.86 10.91 22.26
CA SER A 224 -20.96 10.28 23.59
C SER A 224 -21.11 11.38 24.64
N ARG A 225 -21.94 11.13 25.64
CA ARG A 225 -22.10 11.95 26.85
C ARG A 225 -21.04 11.60 27.90
N ARG A 226 -20.37 10.45 27.76
CA ARG A 226 -19.32 9.99 28.67
C ARG A 226 -17.96 10.46 28.16
N PRO A 227 -17.17 11.20 28.96
CA PRO A 227 -15.84 11.58 28.55
C PRO A 227 -14.96 10.35 28.36
N PHE A 228 -14.10 10.37 27.34
CA PHE A 228 -13.14 9.29 27.13
C PHE A 228 -12.03 9.37 28.19
N PRO A 229 -11.72 8.26 28.88
CA PRO A 229 -10.63 8.25 29.84
C PRO A 229 -9.28 8.42 29.13
N ARG A 230 -8.30 9.02 29.80
CA ARG A 230 -6.94 9.23 29.23
C ARG A 230 -6.22 7.92 28.88
N THR A 231 -6.63 6.82 29.51
CA THR A 231 -6.07 5.47 29.33
C THR A 231 -6.73 4.70 28.19
N VAL A 232 -7.72 5.29 27.49
CA VAL A 232 -8.46 4.60 26.44
C VAL A 232 -7.54 4.13 25.32
N ARG A 233 -7.72 2.87 24.92
CA ARG A 233 -7.00 2.23 23.83
C ARG A 233 -7.91 1.28 23.07
N ALA A 234 -7.62 1.10 21.79
CA ALA A 234 -8.24 0.05 21.00
C ALA A 234 -7.97 -1.33 21.60
N ALA A 235 -8.96 -2.23 21.62
CA ALA A 235 -8.79 -3.59 22.13
C ALA A 235 -7.72 -4.39 21.37
N ASP A 236 -7.47 -4.03 20.11
CA ASP A 236 -6.44 -4.62 19.25
C ASP A 236 -5.13 -3.81 19.22
N HIS A 237 -4.96 -2.84 20.12
CA HIS A 237 -3.78 -1.95 20.15
C HIS A 237 -2.44 -2.71 20.20
N ASP A 238 -2.37 -3.77 21.00
CA ASP A 238 -1.18 -4.60 21.18
C ASP A 238 -1.12 -5.82 20.26
N GLN A 239 -2.01 -5.91 19.26
CA GLN A 239 -2.03 -6.97 18.27
C GLN A 239 -1.50 -6.45 16.91
N PRO A 240 -0.17 -6.49 16.69
CA PRO A 240 0.39 -6.06 15.43
C PRO A 240 -0.08 -6.97 14.29
N ARG A 241 -0.55 -6.38 13.18
CA ARG A 241 -1.08 -7.12 12.02
C ARG A 241 -0.13 -7.05 10.84
N MET A 242 0.18 -8.20 10.27
CA MET A 242 0.91 -8.29 9.01
C MET A 242 -0.02 -7.90 7.86
N GLN A 243 0.49 -7.11 6.93
CA GLN A 243 -0.20 -6.77 5.69
C GLN A 243 0.10 -7.80 4.60
N HIS A 244 -0.71 -7.80 3.55
CA HIS A 244 -0.49 -8.67 2.39
C HIS A 244 0.81 -8.30 1.67
N ALA A 245 1.55 -9.31 1.19
CA ALA A 245 2.87 -9.11 0.59
C ALA A 245 2.83 -8.58 -0.86
N HIS A 246 1.75 -8.82 -1.60
CA HIS A 246 1.61 -8.50 -3.03
C HIS A 246 2.77 -9.03 -3.88
N TRP A 247 2.90 -10.37 -4.00
CA TRP A 247 4.05 -11.04 -4.65
C TRP A 247 4.40 -10.54 -6.05
N SER A 248 3.41 -10.30 -6.91
CA SER A 248 3.63 -9.75 -8.25
C SER A 248 4.21 -8.34 -8.22
N LEU A 249 3.81 -7.50 -7.24
CA LEU A 249 4.42 -6.19 -7.03
C LEU A 249 5.85 -6.31 -6.50
N ILE A 250 6.15 -7.27 -5.62
CA ILE A 250 7.53 -7.54 -5.17
C ILE A 250 8.43 -7.84 -6.36
N VAL A 251 8.01 -8.78 -7.22
CA VAL A 251 8.78 -9.16 -8.42
C VAL A 251 8.95 -7.97 -9.36
N MET A 252 7.87 -7.26 -9.66
CA MET A 252 7.90 -6.07 -10.50
C MET A 252 8.89 -5.03 -9.95
N LEU A 253 8.75 -4.62 -8.69
CA LEU A 253 9.57 -3.55 -8.10
C LEU A 253 11.04 -3.93 -8.02
N VAL A 254 11.36 -5.16 -7.63
CA VAL A 254 12.76 -5.61 -7.50
C VAL A 254 13.41 -5.72 -8.88
N LEU A 255 12.71 -6.26 -9.88
CA LEU A 255 13.27 -6.42 -11.23
C LEU A 255 13.34 -5.09 -12.01
N THR A 256 12.40 -4.15 -11.83
CA THR A 256 12.55 -2.81 -12.42
C THR A 256 13.73 -2.07 -11.80
N GLN A 257 13.91 -2.15 -10.47
CA GLN A 257 15.07 -1.55 -9.79
C GLN A 257 16.39 -2.20 -10.21
N LEU A 258 16.43 -3.53 -10.38
CA LEU A 258 17.58 -4.24 -10.97
C LEU A 258 17.90 -3.73 -12.37
N SER A 259 16.89 -3.63 -13.24
CA SER A 259 17.03 -3.16 -14.62
C SER A 259 17.58 -1.73 -14.67
N VAL A 260 16.91 -0.80 -13.98
CA VAL A 260 17.31 0.61 -13.90
C VAL A 260 18.71 0.75 -13.29
N GLY A 261 18.97 0.04 -12.19
CA GLY A 261 20.27 0.03 -11.53
C GLY A 261 21.39 -0.48 -12.43
N THR A 262 21.14 -1.54 -13.21
CA THR A 262 22.12 -2.10 -14.15
C THR A 262 22.48 -1.09 -15.24
N PHE A 263 21.50 -0.38 -15.81
CA PHE A 263 21.76 0.69 -16.78
C PHE A 263 22.55 1.86 -16.17
N TRP A 264 22.21 2.30 -14.95
CA TRP A 264 22.90 3.40 -14.28
C TRP A 264 24.35 3.05 -13.92
N ILE A 265 24.59 1.86 -13.37
CA ILE A 265 25.96 1.41 -13.05
C ILE A 265 26.78 1.23 -14.33
N GLN A 266 26.22 0.62 -15.38
CA GLN A 266 26.90 0.50 -16.68
C GLN A 266 27.26 1.87 -17.25
N ALA A 267 26.34 2.84 -17.19
CA ALA A 267 26.60 4.21 -17.61
C ALA A 267 27.72 4.89 -16.79
N ALA A 268 27.78 4.64 -15.49
CA ALA A 268 28.83 5.17 -14.61
C ALA A 268 30.21 4.52 -14.88
N VAL A 269 30.24 3.23 -15.24
CA VAL A 269 31.47 2.55 -15.69
C VAL A 269 31.99 3.18 -16.97
N GLU A 270 31.12 3.35 -17.98
CA GLU A 270 31.47 3.98 -19.27
C GLU A 270 31.94 5.44 -19.10
N ALA A 271 31.45 6.15 -18.09
CA ALA A 271 31.86 7.51 -17.78
C ALA A 271 33.14 7.60 -16.94
N GLY A 272 33.72 6.46 -16.52
CA GLY A 272 34.93 6.42 -15.69
C GLY A 272 34.72 6.80 -14.22
N TRP A 273 33.49 7.06 -13.78
CA TRP A 273 33.18 7.53 -12.41
C TRP A 273 33.60 6.52 -11.33
N LEU A 274 33.51 5.23 -11.65
CA LEU A 274 33.85 4.14 -10.73
C LEU A 274 35.37 3.90 -10.62
N HIS A 275 36.17 4.41 -11.57
CA HIS A 275 37.63 4.37 -11.49
C HIS A 275 38.18 5.51 -10.60
N ALA A 276 37.57 6.70 -10.68
CA ALA A 276 37.96 7.86 -9.86
C ALA A 276 37.73 7.65 -8.35
N ALA A 277 36.74 6.83 -7.97
CA ALA A 277 36.40 6.56 -6.57
C ALA A 277 37.38 5.60 -5.85
N VAL A 278 38.35 5.00 -6.57
CA VAL A 278 39.14 3.86 -6.07
C VAL A 278 40.66 4.10 -6.11
N GLY A 279 41.12 5.27 -6.57
CA GLY A 279 42.48 5.75 -6.30
C GLY A 279 43.63 4.91 -6.88
N THR A 280 43.46 4.27 -8.05
CA THR A 280 44.59 3.63 -8.76
C THR A 280 44.53 3.82 -10.27
N ILE A 281 45.61 4.44 -10.78
CA ILE A 281 46.19 4.58 -12.13
C ILE A 281 45.28 5.15 -13.24
N PRO A 282 45.49 6.41 -13.66
CA PRO A 282 44.99 6.91 -14.93
C PRO A 282 45.89 6.42 -16.07
N ASP A 283 45.46 5.39 -16.79
CA ASP A 283 45.96 5.15 -18.14
C ASP A 283 44.81 5.31 -19.13
N ALA A 284 45.02 6.24 -20.05
CA ALA A 284 44.12 6.72 -21.07
C ALA A 284 43.21 5.62 -21.64
N VAL A 285 41.93 5.62 -21.26
CA VAL A 285 40.89 5.23 -22.21
C VAL A 285 40.92 6.33 -23.25
N GLY A 286 41.52 6.04 -24.41
CA GLY A 286 41.56 6.93 -25.55
C GLY A 286 40.18 7.51 -25.77
N THR A 287 40.06 8.82 -25.60
CA THR A 287 38.91 9.61 -26.00
C THR A 287 38.90 9.75 -27.52
N ASP A 288 38.94 8.62 -28.22
CA ASP A 288 38.55 8.59 -29.60
C ASP A 288 37.02 8.56 -29.51
N GLY A 289 36.36 9.63 -29.91
CA GLY A 289 34.90 9.84 -29.79
C GLY A 289 34.02 8.80 -30.51
N LYS A 290 34.54 7.62 -30.82
CA LYS A 290 33.86 6.40 -31.22
C LYS A 290 33.86 5.46 -30.01
N GLY A 291 32.82 5.58 -29.17
CA GLY A 291 32.62 4.69 -28.04
C GLY A 291 32.54 3.23 -28.49
N ASP A 292 33.65 2.52 -28.39
CA ASP A 292 33.70 1.09 -28.61
C ASP A 292 32.86 0.42 -27.54
N VAL A 293 31.68 -0.01 -27.97
CA VAL A 293 30.76 -0.87 -27.24
C VAL A 293 31.53 -2.14 -26.87
N THR A 294 32.03 -2.24 -25.64
CA THR A 294 32.63 -3.49 -25.17
C THR A 294 31.55 -4.57 -25.15
N ALA A 295 31.92 -5.83 -25.39
CA ALA A 295 30.96 -6.95 -25.35
C ALA A 295 30.20 -7.01 -24.01
N VAL A 296 30.86 -6.63 -22.90
CA VAL A 296 30.24 -6.48 -21.57
C VAL A 296 29.17 -5.39 -21.56
N SER A 297 29.43 -4.21 -22.14
CA SER A 297 28.42 -3.14 -22.21
C SER A 297 27.15 -3.58 -22.94
N THR A 298 27.27 -4.39 -24.00
CA THR A 298 26.12 -4.98 -24.69
C THR A 298 25.42 -6.01 -23.83
N LEU A 299 26.17 -6.92 -23.20
CA LEU A 299 25.60 -7.95 -22.33
C LEU A 299 24.82 -7.33 -21.15
N SER A 300 25.38 -6.31 -20.49
CA SER A 300 24.72 -5.58 -19.40
C SER A 300 23.43 -4.89 -19.83
N ARG A 301 23.44 -4.23 -20.99
CA ARG A 301 22.23 -3.57 -21.52
C ARG A 301 21.16 -4.58 -21.90
N THR A 302 21.53 -5.69 -22.54
CA THR A 302 20.59 -6.76 -22.90
C THR A 302 20.01 -7.44 -21.66
N PHE A 303 20.84 -7.74 -20.67
CA PHE A 303 20.39 -8.29 -19.39
C PHE A 303 19.42 -7.35 -18.67
N ALA A 304 19.77 -6.06 -18.57
CA ALA A 304 18.90 -5.05 -17.98
C ALA A 304 17.55 -4.94 -18.70
N TRP A 305 17.56 -4.95 -20.05
CA TRP A 305 16.34 -4.94 -20.86
C TRP A 305 15.48 -6.18 -20.61
N LEU A 306 16.06 -7.38 -20.59
CA LEU A 306 15.33 -8.63 -20.30
C LEU A 306 14.68 -8.58 -18.91
N CYS A 307 15.43 -8.18 -17.87
CA CYS A 307 14.90 -8.02 -16.52
C CYS A 307 13.75 -7.00 -16.47
N GLY A 308 13.90 -5.87 -17.18
CA GLY A 308 12.85 -4.86 -17.28
C GLY A 308 11.59 -5.39 -17.97
N GLY A 309 11.72 -6.15 -19.06
CA GLY A 309 10.61 -6.79 -19.76
C GLY A 309 9.86 -7.79 -18.89
N VAL A 310 10.59 -8.64 -18.15
CA VAL A 310 10.00 -9.58 -17.17
C VAL A 310 9.28 -8.80 -16.06
N ALA A 311 9.88 -7.73 -15.55
CA ALA A 311 9.28 -6.90 -14.49
C ALA A 311 7.93 -6.29 -14.92
N LEU A 312 7.86 -5.73 -16.14
CA LEU A 312 6.64 -5.11 -16.66
C LEU A 312 5.57 -6.15 -16.99
N THR A 313 5.98 -7.34 -17.43
CA THR A 313 5.03 -8.46 -17.59
C THR A 313 4.48 -8.89 -16.22
N ALA A 314 5.34 -8.98 -15.20
CA ALA A 314 4.95 -9.31 -13.82
C ALA A 314 3.94 -8.29 -13.24
N SER A 315 4.04 -7.01 -13.64
CA SER A 315 3.16 -5.93 -13.18
C SER A 315 1.68 -6.20 -13.48
N VAL A 316 1.34 -6.97 -14.49
CA VAL A 316 -0.06 -7.15 -14.90
C VAL A 316 -0.78 -8.18 -14.00
N PHE A 317 -0.06 -9.11 -13.39
CA PHE A 317 -0.64 -10.22 -12.62
C PHE A 317 -1.19 -9.84 -11.24
N HIS A 318 -0.93 -8.62 -10.73
CA HIS A 318 -1.55 -8.15 -9.50
C HIS A 318 -2.95 -7.54 -9.73
N LEU A 319 -3.29 -7.22 -10.99
CA LEU A 319 -4.56 -6.61 -11.35
C LEU A 319 -5.67 -7.66 -11.34
N GLY A 320 -6.82 -7.31 -10.76
CA GLY A 320 -8.00 -8.18 -10.84
C GLY A 320 -8.61 -8.24 -12.24
N ARG A 321 -8.42 -7.21 -13.07
CA ARG A 321 -8.89 -7.16 -14.48
C ARG A 321 -7.77 -6.69 -15.42
N PRO A 322 -6.77 -7.54 -15.72
CA PRO A 322 -5.57 -7.15 -16.45
C PRO A 322 -5.83 -6.59 -17.85
N TRP A 323 -6.86 -7.07 -18.56
CA TRP A 323 -7.21 -6.57 -19.90
C TRP A 323 -7.71 -5.11 -19.89
N ARG A 324 -8.09 -4.56 -18.73
CA ARG A 324 -8.50 -3.15 -18.57
C ARG A 324 -7.35 -2.25 -18.10
N ALA A 325 -6.11 -2.75 -18.01
CA ALA A 325 -4.95 -2.01 -17.48
C ALA A 325 -4.68 -0.68 -18.21
N TYR A 326 -4.93 -0.61 -19.52
CA TYR A 326 -4.75 0.61 -20.32
C TYR A 326 -5.52 1.83 -19.78
N ARG A 327 -6.61 1.61 -19.05
CA ARG A 327 -7.40 2.68 -18.41
C ARG A 327 -6.62 3.43 -17.34
N ALA A 328 -5.56 2.84 -16.79
CA ALA A 328 -4.75 3.45 -15.73
C ALA A 328 -4.04 4.74 -16.19
N LEU A 329 -4.00 5.03 -17.50
CA LEU A 329 -3.48 6.29 -18.02
C LEU A 329 -4.44 7.48 -17.85
N ARG A 330 -5.70 7.26 -17.44
CA ARG A 330 -6.65 8.35 -17.16
C ARG A 330 -6.22 9.21 -15.98
N GLY A 331 -5.66 8.59 -14.94
CA GLY A 331 -5.24 9.26 -13.71
C GLY A 331 -3.91 10.00 -13.74
N LEU A 332 -3.36 10.36 -14.92
CA LEU A 332 -2.04 11.04 -14.99
C LEU A 332 -2.00 12.37 -14.22
N GLY A 333 -3.15 13.05 -14.12
CA GLY A 333 -3.29 14.32 -13.41
C GLY A 333 -3.05 14.20 -11.90
N HIS A 334 -3.53 13.15 -11.25
CA HIS A 334 -3.56 13.03 -9.78
C HIS A 334 -2.88 11.76 -9.22
N SER A 335 -2.79 10.67 -9.98
CA SER A 335 -2.30 9.38 -9.50
C SER A 335 -0.83 9.15 -9.84
N TRP A 336 0.00 8.93 -8.81
CA TRP A 336 1.39 8.53 -8.98
C TRP A 336 1.54 7.14 -9.63
N LEU A 337 0.54 6.27 -9.49
CA LEU A 337 0.52 4.96 -10.16
C LEU A 337 0.39 5.11 -11.68
N SER A 338 -0.45 6.05 -12.15
CA SER A 338 -0.54 6.37 -13.58
C SER A 338 0.79 6.91 -14.13
N ARG A 339 1.46 7.77 -13.36
CA ARG A 339 2.77 8.35 -13.73
C ARG A 339 3.88 7.29 -13.74
N GLU A 340 3.84 6.33 -12.82
CA GLU A 340 4.74 5.16 -12.81
C GLU A 340 4.57 4.31 -14.08
N ILE A 341 3.33 3.99 -14.45
CA ILE A 341 3.04 3.20 -15.66
C ILE A 341 3.57 3.91 -16.91
N LEU A 342 3.38 5.24 -17.01
CA LEU A 342 3.92 6.03 -18.12
C LEU A 342 5.46 6.03 -18.11
N ALA A 343 6.08 6.32 -16.96
CA ALA A 343 7.53 6.41 -16.85
C ALA A 343 8.22 5.09 -17.19
N PHE A 344 7.72 3.97 -16.66
CA PHE A 344 8.25 2.66 -16.99
C PHE A 344 7.89 2.19 -18.40
N GLY A 345 6.76 2.63 -18.96
CA GLY A 345 6.43 2.40 -20.37
C GLY A 345 7.42 3.09 -21.32
N VAL A 346 7.73 4.37 -21.08
CA VAL A 346 8.77 5.11 -21.81
C VAL A 346 10.13 4.45 -21.64
N PHE A 347 10.49 4.07 -20.40
CA PHE A 347 11.71 3.33 -20.10
C PHE A 347 11.83 2.04 -20.91
N ALA A 348 10.78 1.23 -20.99
CA ALA A 348 10.79 -0.03 -21.74
C ALA A 348 11.08 0.17 -23.23
N VAL A 349 10.42 1.16 -23.83
CA VAL A 349 10.61 1.50 -25.24
C VAL A 349 12.03 2.00 -25.48
N CYS A 350 12.51 2.96 -24.70
CA CYS A 350 13.87 3.49 -24.83
C CYS A 350 14.93 2.43 -24.57
N ALA A 351 14.76 1.58 -23.55
CA ALA A 351 15.66 0.48 -23.24
C ALA A 351 15.73 -0.55 -24.38
N THR A 352 14.61 -0.83 -25.05
CA THR A 352 14.57 -1.73 -26.21
C THR A 352 15.44 -1.19 -27.35
N PHE A 353 15.27 0.09 -27.71
CA PHE A 353 16.09 0.72 -28.75
C PHE A 353 17.56 0.85 -28.34
N TYR A 354 17.83 1.12 -27.07
CA TYR A 354 19.19 1.29 -26.56
C TYR A 354 19.98 -0.02 -26.44
N ALA A 355 19.30 -1.12 -26.07
CA ALA A 355 19.93 -2.44 -25.86
C ALA A 355 19.97 -3.30 -27.13
N VAL A 356 18.86 -3.41 -27.85
CA VAL A 356 18.70 -4.39 -28.95
C VAL A 356 18.96 -3.77 -30.33
N ALA A 357 18.69 -2.48 -30.50
CA ALA A 357 18.70 -1.82 -31.80
C ALA A 357 19.67 -0.62 -31.90
N PRO A 358 20.96 -0.72 -31.51
CA PRO A 358 21.91 0.40 -31.59
C PRO A 358 22.28 0.83 -33.03
N GLY A 359 21.47 0.47 -34.04
CA GLY A 359 21.62 0.77 -35.46
C GLY A 359 20.39 0.46 -36.34
N ALA A 360 19.16 0.40 -35.80
CA ALA A 360 17.95 0.11 -36.59
C ALA A 360 17.52 1.24 -37.56
N GLY A 361 18.46 2.03 -38.09
CA GLY A 361 18.20 3.01 -39.15
C GLY A 361 17.36 4.24 -38.75
N LEU A 362 16.92 4.36 -37.50
CA LEU A 362 16.06 5.47 -37.05
C LEU A 362 16.77 6.83 -36.91
N GLY A 363 18.09 6.90 -37.11
CA GLY A 363 18.86 8.14 -37.02
C GLY A 363 18.96 8.76 -35.61
N ILE A 364 18.45 8.09 -34.57
CA ILE A 364 18.45 8.62 -33.20
C ILE A 364 19.85 8.45 -32.57
N PRO A 365 20.47 9.52 -32.04
CA PRO A 365 21.80 9.44 -31.47
C PRO A 365 21.83 8.63 -30.16
N ARG A 366 22.87 7.80 -29.99
CA ARG A 366 23.01 6.88 -28.83
C ARG A 366 23.01 7.59 -27.47
N TRP A 367 23.58 8.78 -27.38
CA TRP A 367 23.59 9.56 -26.14
C TRP A 367 22.17 9.95 -25.71
N LEU A 368 21.28 10.22 -26.68
CA LEU A 368 19.89 10.56 -26.41
C LEU A 368 19.13 9.34 -25.90
N LEU A 369 19.29 8.18 -26.56
CA LEU A 369 18.70 6.90 -26.10
C LEU A 369 19.20 6.49 -24.70
N ARG A 370 20.50 6.67 -24.44
CA ARG A 370 21.08 6.44 -23.11
C ARG A 370 20.47 7.40 -22.09
N GLY A 371 20.47 8.70 -22.37
CA GLY A 371 19.94 9.73 -21.47
C GLY A 371 18.45 9.52 -21.14
N THR A 372 17.62 9.27 -22.16
CA THR A 372 16.18 9.03 -21.95
C THR A 372 15.91 7.74 -21.19
N THR A 373 16.67 6.67 -21.44
CA THR A 373 16.56 5.41 -20.67
C THR A 373 16.89 5.63 -19.19
N LEU A 374 17.97 6.34 -18.90
CA LEU A 374 18.39 6.60 -17.52
C LEU A 374 17.39 7.50 -16.76
N VAL A 375 16.93 8.57 -17.41
CA VAL A 375 15.99 9.54 -16.80
C VAL A 375 14.60 8.91 -16.62
N SER A 376 14.06 8.22 -17.62
CA SER A 376 12.73 7.59 -17.49
C SER A 376 12.73 6.44 -16.49
N GLY A 377 13.80 5.64 -16.41
CA GLY A 377 13.97 4.61 -15.39
C GLY A 377 14.01 5.18 -13.98
N LEU A 378 14.79 6.25 -13.76
CA LEU A 378 14.84 6.93 -12.47
C LEU A 378 13.49 7.58 -12.11
N ALA A 379 12.82 8.21 -13.08
CA ALA A 379 11.48 8.76 -12.90
C ALA A 379 10.47 7.69 -12.49
N GLY A 380 10.56 6.48 -13.07
CA GLY A 380 9.76 5.32 -12.67
C GLY A 380 9.98 4.94 -11.20
N VAL A 381 11.24 4.77 -10.78
CA VAL A 381 11.58 4.46 -9.38
C VAL A 381 11.12 5.56 -8.41
N CYS A 382 11.25 6.83 -8.80
CA CYS A 382 10.73 7.98 -8.05
C CYS A 382 9.20 7.92 -7.91
N CYS A 383 8.48 7.56 -8.98
CA CYS A 383 7.04 7.36 -8.91
C CYS A 383 6.70 6.21 -7.95
N SER A 384 7.41 5.08 -8.00
CA SER A 384 7.23 3.97 -7.06
C SER A 384 7.37 4.41 -5.60
N ILE A 385 8.38 5.23 -5.28
CA ILE A 385 8.58 5.79 -3.93
C ILE A 385 7.37 6.65 -3.51
N LEU A 386 6.88 7.50 -4.41
CA LEU A 386 5.81 8.45 -4.14
C LEU A 386 4.44 7.79 -3.97
N ILE A 387 4.18 6.67 -4.64
CA ILE A 387 2.99 5.82 -4.41
C ILE A 387 2.90 5.45 -2.92
N TYR A 388 3.99 4.94 -2.34
CA TYR A 388 3.98 4.51 -0.95
C TYR A 388 4.04 5.68 0.05
N HIS A 389 4.77 6.75 -0.29
CA HIS A 389 4.79 7.95 0.54
C HIS A 389 3.39 8.56 0.70
N ARG A 390 2.62 8.64 -0.39
CA ARG A 390 1.27 9.23 -0.39
C ARG A 390 0.24 8.38 0.37
N ALA A 391 0.48 7.07 0.51
CA ALA A 391 -0.35 6.20 1.36
C ALA A 391 -0.26 6.55 2.87
N GLY A 392 0.66 7.42 3.28
CA GLY A 392 0.65 8.02 4.61
C GLY A 392 1.07 7.09 5.76
N ARG A 393 1.69 5.94 5.46
CA ARG A 393 2.21 5.01 6.48
C ARG A 393 3.60 5.46 6.95
N PRO A 394 3.90 5.50 8.26
CA PRO A 394 5.20 5.97 8.75
C PRO A 394 6.42 5.20 8.23
N LEU A 395 6.30 3.88 8.02
CA LEU A 395 7.38 3.07 7.43
C LEU A 395 7.65 3.44 5.96
N TRP A 396 6.65 3.97 5.27
CA TRP A 396 6.72 4.37 3.86
C TRP A 396 6.95 5.87 3.68
N HIS A 397 7.30 6.58 4.76
CA HIS A 397 7.73 7.95 4.67
C HIS A 397 8.90 8.10 3.68
N TRP A 398 8.97 9.22 2.97
CA TRP A 398 9.89 9.41 1.85
C TRP A 398 11.34 9.06 2.19
N THR A 399 11.82 9.40 3.40
CA THR A 399 13.17 9.06 3.87
C THR A 399 13.43 7.55 3.90
N HIS A 400 12.49 6.78 4.44
CA HIS A 400 12.61 5.32 4.56
C HIS A 400 12.36 4.63 3.21
N ALA A 401 11.37 5.10 2.45
CA ALA A 401 11.06 4.54 1.13
C ALA A 401 12.21 4.79 0.14
N THR A 402 12.73 6.02 0.05
CA THR A 402 13.86 6.35 -0.83
C THR A 402 15.09 5.51 -0.50
N TRP A 403 15.45 5.39 0.79
CA TRP A 403 16.61 4.59 1.20
C TRP A 403 16.51 3.13 0.74
N ARG A 404 15.32 2.53 0.84
CA ARG A 404 15.09 1.13 0.46
C ARG A 404 15.06 0.96 -1.05
N PHE A 405 14.34 1.81 -1.78
CA PHE A 405 14.18 1.68 -3.23
C PHE A 405 15.46 2.02 -3.99
N VAL A 406 16.11 3.15 -3.66
CA VAL A 406 17.39 3.53 -4.27
C VAL A 406 18.49 2.58 -3.83
N GLY A 407 18.51 2.16 -2.56
CA GLY A 407 19.46 1.18 -2.07
C GLY A 407 19.40 -0.13 -2.86
N THR A 408 18.20 -0.63 -3.14
CA THR A 408 18.03 -1.87 -3.92
C THR A 408 18.43 -1.68 -5.38
N MET A 409 18.06 -0.55 -5.99
CA MET A 409 18.50 -0.19 -7.34
C MET A 409 20.02 -0.22 -7.45
N VAL A 410 20.74 0.40 -6.51
CA VAL A 410 22.21 0.46 -6.54
C VAL A 410 22.83 -0.90 -6.22
N VAL A 411 22.39 -1.60 -5.17
CA VAL A 411 22.94 -2.91 -4.78
C VAL A 411 22.78 -3.94 -5.90
N LEU A 412 21.58 -4.05 -6.48
CA LEU A 412 21.33 -4.99 -7.57
C LEU A 412 22.04 -4.60 -8.87
N GLY A 413 22.11 -3.30 -9.18
CA GLY A 413 22.87 -2.79 -10.32
C GLY A 413 24.36 -3.10 -10.22
N LEU A 414 24.96 -2.92 -9.03
CA LEU A 414 26.37 -3.25 -8.78
C LEU A 414 26.60 -4.77 -8.86
N ALA A 415 25.78 -5.57 -8.19
CA ALA A 415 25.90 -7.03 -8.19
C ALA A 415 25.74 -7.64 -9.60
N ALA A 416 24.79 -7.14 -10.39
CA ALA A 416 24.60 -7.57 -11.78
C ALA A 416 25.82 -7.24 -12.64
N ASN A 417 26.35 -6.00 -12.56
CA ASN A 417 27.52 -5.63 -13.34
C ASN A 417 28.79 -6.38 -12.92
N VAL A 418 28.95 -6.73 -11.62
CA VAL A 418 30.02 -7.65 -11.19
C VAL A 418 29.88 -9.00 -11.89
N LEU A 419 28.69 -9.63 -11.81
CA LEU A 419 28.43 -10.93 -12.45
C LEU A 419 28.73 -10.89 -13.96
N LEU A 420 28.24 -9.88 -14.65
CA LEU A 420 28.37 -9.76 -16.11
C LEU A 420 29.83 -9.50 -16.53
N ALA A 421 30.58 -8.71 -15.75
CA ALA A 421 31.99 -8.47 -15.99
C ALA A 421 32.84 -9.74 -15.77
N VAL A 422 32.60 -10.51 -14.70
CA VAL A 422 33.35 -11.77 -14.46
C VAL A 422 32.95 -12.89 -15.41
N SER A 423 31.71 -12.88 -15.92
CA SER A 423 31.21 -13.90 -16.87
C SER A 423 31.78 -13.74 -18.27
N ASN A 424 32.31 -12.56 -18.60
CA ASN A 424 32.87 -12.25 -19.93
C ASN A 424 34.37 -11.94 -19.86
N ALA A 425 35.08 -12.64 -18.97
CA ALA A 425 36.48 -12.39 -18.59
C ALA A 425 37.54 -12.62 -19.70
N ASP A 426 37.14 -12.99 -20.92
CA ASP A 426 38.04 -13.15 -22.07
C ASP A 426 38.76 -11.84 -22.46
N ARG A 427 38.31 -10.68 -21.96
CA ARG A 427 38.94 -9.37 -22.21
C ARG A 427 39.47 -8.72 -20.93
N SER A 428 40.77 -8.43 -20.91
CA SER A 428 41.51 -7.87 -19.77
C SER A 428 41.06 -6.46 -19.33
N ALA A 429 40.34 -5.72 -20.18
CA ALA A 429 39.84 -4.39 -19.86
C ALA A 429 38.66 -4.40 -18.88
N ASP A 430 37.78 -5.39 -18.99
CA ASP A 430 36.54 -5.45 -18.22
C ASP A 430 36.80 -5.89 -16.76
N LEU A 431 37.79 -6.77 -16.56
CA LEU A 431 38.23 -7.24 -15.24
C LEU A 431 38.81 -6.13 -14.35
N ARG A 432 39.34 -5.04 -14.94
CA ARG A 432 39.90 -3.91 -14.17
C ARG A 432 38.83 -3.12 -13.41
N THR A 433 37.57 -3.20 -13.82
CA THR A 433 36.45 -2.50 -13.16
C THR A 433 35.92 -3.26 -11.94
N VAL A 434 36.07 -4.59 -11.92
CA VAL A 434 35.47 -5.50 -10.93
C VAL A 434 35.86 -5.14 -9.49
N PRO A 435 37.13 -4.86 -9.14
CA PRO A 435 37.49 -4.51 -7.77
C PRO A 435 36.81 -3.24 -7.27
N GLY A 436 36.65 -2.24 -8.15
CA GLY A 436 35.99 -0.98 -7.79
C GLY A 436 34.51 -1.16 -7.52
N ILE A 437 33.82 -1.88 -8.41
CA ILE A 437 32.39 -2.20 -8.28
C ILE A 437 32.15 -3.07 -7.03
N ALA A 438 33.00 -4.07 -6.78
CA ALA A 438 32.91 -4.94 -5.61
C ALA A 438 33.09 -4.19 -4.28
N ARG A 439 34.07 -3.26 -4.19
CA ARG A 439 34.24 -2.40 -3.01
C ARG A 439 33.03 -1.51 -2.76
N MET A 440 32.49 -0.90 -3.81
CA MET A 440 31.29 -0.08 -3.71
C MET A 440 30.07 -0.91 -3.26
N LEU A 441 29.92 -2.13 -3.79
CA LEU A 441 28.86 -3.05 -3.40
C LEU A 441 28.91 -3.37 -1.89
N ILE A 442 30.11 -3.60 -1.34
CA ILE A 442 30.32 -3.82 0.11
C ILE A 442 29.85 -2.61 0.92
N VAL A 443 30.34 -1.41 0.57
CA VAL A 443 30.02 -0.18 1.32
C VAL A 443 28.52 0.11 1.26
N VAL A 444 27.93 0.09 0.07
CA VAL A 444 26.50 0.39 -0.12
C VAL A 444 25.63 -0.65 0.58
N THR A 445 25.98 -1.94 0.53
CA THR A 445 25.21 -2.99 1.22
C THR A 445 25.25 -2.82 2.73
N LEU A 446 26.42 -2.54 3.32
CA LEU A 446 26.54 -2.32 4.77
C LEU A 446 25.71 -1.11 5.23
N LEU A 447 25.79 0.00 4.48
CA LEU A 447 24.96 1.17 4.75
C LEU A 447 23.47 0.82 4.64
N LYS A 448 23.07 0.13 3.56
CA LYS A 448 21.67 -0.26 3.32
C LYS A 448 21.13 -1.10 4.47
N LEU A 449 21.83 -2.16 4.86
CA LEU A 449 21.46 -3.05 5.97
C LEU A 449 21.36 -2.28 7.30
N ALA A 450 22.27 -1.35 7.59
CA ALA A 450 22.19 -0.52 8.79
C ALA A 450 20.93 0.35 8.80
N GLY A 451 20.59 0.97 7.66
CA GLY A 451 19.37 1.77 7.52
C GLY A 451 18.08 0.95 7.60
N GLU A 452 18.08 -0.30 7.16
CA GLU A 452 16.93 -1.22 7.28
C GLU A 452 16.61 -1.59 8.73
N LEU A 453 17.61 -1.58 9.62
CA LEU A 453 17.44 -1.85 11.05
C LEU A 453 16.94 -0.62 11.84
N ALA A 454 16.90 0.57 11.22
CA ALA A 454 16.47 1.80 11.88
C ALA A 454 15.09 1.71 12.58
N PRO A 455 14.06 1.02 12.05
CA PRO A 455 12.78 0.87 12.74
C PRO A 455 12.88 0.18 14.11
N LEU A 456 13.88 -0.71 14.31
CA LEU A 456 14.05 -1.45 15.56
C LEU A 456 14.39 -0.56 16.77
N ARG A 457 14.86 0.68 16.54
CA ARG A 457 15.06 1.66 17.62
C ARG A 457 13.76 1.98 18.38
N HIS A 458 12.60 1.72 17.78
CA HIS A 458 11.29 2.00 18.38
C HIS A 458 10.73 0.85 19.23
N VAL A 459 11.41 -0.30 19.33
CA VAL A 459 10.95 -1.44 20.17
C VAL A 459 10.72 -1.00 21.62
N ARG A 460 11.62 -0.17 22.17
CA ARG A 460 11.58 0.35 23.55
C ARG A 460 11.14 1.81 23.65
N GLY A 461 10.82 2.44 22.52
CA GLY A 461 10.50 3.87 22.46
C GLY A 461 9.10 4.20 23.00
N ARG A 462 8.94 5.42 23.52
CA ARG A 462 7.64 6.01 23.92
C ARG A 462 6.90 6.71 22.76
N ARG A 463 7.42 6.65 21.52
CA ARG A 463 6.95 7.37 20.30
C ARG A 463 6.06 6.47 19.38
N PRO A 464 5.57 6.92 18.20
CA PRO A 464 4.24 6.62 17.64
C PRO A 464 3.88 5.13 17.52
N VAL A 465 2.58 4.85 17.69
CA VAL A 465 2.00 3.52 17.77
C VAL A 465 2.38 2.67 16.55
N GLU A 466 2.38 3.23 15.34
CA GLU A 466 2.58 2.45 14.11
C GLU A 466 4.03 1.97 13.93
N LEU A 467 5.04 2.83 14.17
CA LEU A 467 6.45 2.40 14.08
C LEU A 467 6.81 1.39 15.17
N LYS A 468 6.19 1.50 16.34
CA LYS A 468 6.31 0.50 17.41
C LYS A 468 5.67 -0.82 17.01
N GLN A 469 4.52 -0.81 16.35
CA GLN A 469 3.88 -2.01 15.80
C GLN A 469 4.74 -2.65 14.71
N THR A 470 5.29 -1.86 13.78
CA THR A 470 6.28 -2.34 12.78
C THR A 470 7.47 -3.00 13.47
N ALA A 471 8.05 -2.37 14.48
CA ALA A 471 9.19 -2.92 15.19
C ALA A 471 8.83 -4.25 15.90
N ARG A 472 7.63 -4.34 16.51
CA ARG A 472 7.10 -5.57 17.11
C ARG A 472 6.86 -6.68 16.07
N LEU A 473 6.40 -6.36 14.86
CA LEU A 473 6.29 -7.33 13.77
C LEU A 473 7.67 -7.90 13.41
N LEU A 474 8.67 -7.02 13.26
CA LEU A 474 10.03 -7.38 12.88
C LEU A 474 10.74 -8.24 13.92
N VAL A 475 10.59 -7.96 15.22
CA VAL A 475 11.20 -8.76 16.30
C VAL A 475 10.35 -9.95 16.76
N GLY A 476 9.11 -10.06 16.27
CA GLY A 476 8.19 -11.13 16.60
C GLY A 476 7.93 -12.03 15.39
N PRO A 477 6.73 -11.98 14.76
CA PRO A 477 6.34 -12.89 13.67
C PRO A 477 7.30 -12.91 12.47
N LEU A 478 7.94 -11.77 12.15
CA LEU A 478 8.81 -11.63 10.98
C LEU A 478 10.31 -11.82 11.30
N LEU A 479 10.68 -12.19 12.54
CA LEU A 479 12.07 -12.26 12.97
C LEU A 479 12.91 -13.22 12.11
N ARG A 480 12.36 -14.39 11.75
CA ARG A 480 13.05 -15.36 10.88
C ARG A 480 13.30 -14.80 9.48
N VAL A 481 12.32 -14.05 8.95
CA VAL A 481 12.40 -13.42 7.63
C VAL A 481 13.42 -12.27 7.65
N LEU A 482 13.46 -11.49 8.73
CA LEU A 482 14.47 -10.45 8.94
C LEU A 482 15.89 -11.04 9.00
N TRP A 483 16.09 -12.14 9.73
CA TRP A 483 17.39 -12.81 9.76
C TRP A 483 17.81 -13.35 8.40
N ALA A 484 16.88 -13.96 7.65
CA ALA A 484 17.16 -14.39 6.28
C ALA A 484 17.56 -13.20 5.38
N ARG A 485 16.90 -12.06 5.51
CA ARG A 485 17.25 -10.81 4.81
C ARG A 485 18.67 -10.36 5.14
N ILE A 486 19.03 -10.29 6.42
CA ILE A 486 20.36 -9.86 6.87
C ILE A 486 21.43 -10.83 6.38
N ALA A 487 21.20 -12.14 6.51
CA ALA A 487 22.14 -13.17 6.08
C ALA A 487 22.38 -13.13 4.56
N LEU A 488 21.32 -13.09 3.75
CA LEU A 488 21.44 -13.01 2.29
C LEU A 488 22.06 -11.68 1.83
N GLY A 489 21.73 -10.57 2.50
CA GLY A 489 22.36 -9.28 2.24
C GLY A 489 23.86 -9.30 2.54
N PHE A 490 24.26 -9.86 3.67
CA PHE A 490 25.67 -10.01 4.03
C PHE A 490 26.42 -10.96 3.08
N LEU A 491 25.85 -12.12 2.76
CA LEU A 491 26.45 -13.07 1.83
C LEU A 491 26.62 -12.44 0.44
N GLY A 492 25.55 -11.86 -0.10
CA GLY A 492 25.50 -11.31 -1.45
C GLY A 492 26.31 -10.03 -1.65
N GLY A 493 26.25 -9.12 -0.69
CA GLY A 493 26.88 -7.80 -0.81
C GLY A 493 28.19 -7.64 -0.06
N VAL A 494 28.59 -8.56 0.82
CA VAL A 494 29.84 -8.46 1.60
C VAL A 494 30.74 -9.67 1.41
N TRP A 495 30.28 -10.88 1.75
CA TRP A 495 31.11 -12.08 1.78
C TRP A 495 31.66 -12.47 0.40
N PHE A 496 30.78 -12.68 -0.60
CA PHE A 496 31.24 -13.05 -1.95
C PHE A 496 32.05 -11.93 -2.65
N PRO A 497 31.68 -10.64 -2.53
CA PRO A 497 32.53 -9.56 -3.03
C PRO A 497 33.93 -9.52 -2.37
N LEU A 498 34.06 -9.81 -1.07
CA LEU A 498 35.37 -9.93 -0.42
C LEU A 498 36.19 -11.10 -0.97
N LEU A 499 35.56 -12.24 -1.23
CA LEU A 499 36.21 -13.37 -1.90
C LEU A 499 36.70 -13.00 -3.30
N LEU A 500 35.89 -12.26 -4.07
CA LEU A 500 36.30 -11.73 -5.38
C LEU A 500 37.48 -10.76 -5.31
N LEU A 501 37.61 -9.99 -4.23
CA LEU A 501 38.75 -9.10 -3.99
C LEU A 501 40.00 -9.84 -3.49
N SER A 502 39.84 -11.07 -3.02
CA SER A 502 40.94 -11.88 -2.49
C SER A 502 41.74 -12.59 -3.59
N THR A 503 41.24 -12.68 -4.81
CA THR A 503 41.98 -13.20 -5.97
C THR A 503 43.00 -12.16 -6.43
N ARG A 504 44.29 -12.44 -6.22
CA ARG A 504 45.34 -11.41 -6.05
C ARG A 504 45.96 -10.81 -7.34
N SER A 505 45.57 -11.21 -8.55
CA SER A 505 46.06 -10.54 -9.77
C SER A 505 45.17 -10.74 -10.99
N ALA A 506 45.25 -9.82 -11.97
CA ALA A 506 44.56 -9.92 -13.25
C ALA A 506 44.99 -11.15 -14.08
N GLU A 507 46.21 -11.66 -13.86
CA GLU A 507 46.69 -12.93 -14.43
C GLU A 507 46.09 -14.15 -13.71
N SER A 508 45.95 -14.12 -12.37
CA SER A 508 45.23 -15.16 -11.59
C SER A 508 43.77 -15.28 -12.01
N PHE A 509 43.15 -14.16 -12.40
CA PHE A 509 41.73 -14.12 -12.76
C PHE A 509 41.37 -14.93 -14.01
N ARG A 510 42.32 -15.15 -14.92
CA ARG A 510 42.10 -16.00 -16.10
C ARG A 510 42.17 -17.49 -15.76
N THR A 511 43.00 -17.86 -14.80
CA THR A 511 43.10 -19.25 -14.28
C THR A 511 41.95 -19.57 -13.30
N ASP A 512 41.51 -18.58 -12.52
CA ASP A 512 40.45 -18.69 -11.52
C ASP A 512 39.07 -18.23 -12.03
N GLN A 513 38.91 -17.99 -13.33
CA GLN A 513 37.66 -17.54 -13.93
C GLN A 513 36.42 -18.32 -13.46
N PRO A 514 36.40 -19.67 -13.42
CA PRO A 514 35.21 -20.40 -12.95
C PRO A 514 34.86 -20.08 -11.50
N ILE A 515 35.85 -19.86 -10.63
CA ILE A 515 35.65 -19.50 -9.23
C ILE A 515 35.11 -18.07 -9.13
N ALA A 516 35.63 -17.14 -9.93
CA ALA A 516 35.14 -15.76 -9.99
C ALA A 516 33.70 -15.68 -10.50
N VAL A 517 33.35 -16.44 -11.55
CA VAL A 517 31.98 -16.55 -12.06
C VAL A 517 31.04 -17.14 -11.01
N LEU A 518 31.47 -18.20 -10.31
CA LEU A 518 30.69 -18.80 -9.23
C LEU A 518 30.46 -17.79 -8.09
N CYS A 519 31.50 -17.08 -7.67
CA CYS A 519 31.39 -16.06 -6.62
C CYS A 519 30.52 -14.88 -7.05
N GLY A 520 30.67 -14.38 -8.28
CA GLY A 520 29.81 -13.32 -8.84
C GLY A 520 28.35 -13.76 -8.98
N GLY A 521 28.12 -14.99 -9.42
CA GLY A 521 26.79 -15.59 -9.52
C GLY A 521 26.12 -15.77 -8.16
N ALA A 522 26.86 -16.28 -7.18
CA ALA A 522 26.37 -16.43 -5.81
C ALA A 522 26.11 -15.07 -5.14
N ALA A 523 26.98 -14.07 -5.37
CA ALA A 523 26.79 -12.70 -4.92
C ALA A 523 25.47 -12.13 -5.45
N PHE A 524 25.27 -12.21 -6.76
CA PHE A 524 24.06 -11.73 -7.43
C PHE A 524 22.80 -12.46 -6.97
N ALA A 525 22.82 -13.80 -6.90
CA ALA A 525 21.67 -14.59 -6.46
C ALA A 525 21.27 -14.27 -5.00
N CYS A 526 22.24 -14.17 -4.10
CA CYS A 526 21.99 -13.79 -2.71
C CYS A 526 21.46 -12.35 -2.59
N ALA A 527 22.02 -11.41 -3.36
CA ALA A 527 21.54 -10.04 -3.41
C ALA A 527 20.09 -10.00 -3.93
N LEU A 528 19.78 -10.64 -5.06
CA LEU A 528 18.44 -10.68 -5.64
C LEU A 528 17.39 -11.27 -4.67
N LEU A 529 17.70 -12.42 -4.05
CA LEU A 529 16.82 -13.04 -3.07
C LEU A 529 16.68 -12.16 -1.81
N GLY A 530 17.78 -11.61 -1.32
CA GLY A 530 17.78 -10.71 -0.17
C GLY A 530 16.91 -9.47 -0.39
N GLU A 531 17.00 -8.86 -1.57
CA GLU A 531 16.20 -7.69 -1.96
C GLU A 531 14.72 -8.04 -2.19
N GLY A 532 14.43 -9.25 -2.67
CA GLY A 532 13.07 -9.81 -2.68
C GLY A 532 12.46 -9.91 -1.28
N ILE A 533 13.22 -10.44 -0.32
CA ILE A 533 12.78 -10.51 1.10
C ILE A 533 12.67 -9.11 1.70
N GLU A 534 13.55 -8.18 1.35
CA GLU A 534 13.45 -6.79 1.82
C GLU A 534 12.11 -6.17 1.40
N ARG A 535 11.72 -6.37 0.14
CA ARG A 535 10.45 -5.85 -0.38
C ARG A 535 9.25 -6.58 0.22
N TYR A 536 9.36 -7.87 0.53
CA TYR A 536 8.37 -8.58 1.34
C TYR A 536 8.18 -7.93 2.73
N LEU A 537 9.27 -7.66 3.44
CA LEU A 537 9.24 -6.98 4.74
C LEU A 537 8.68 -5.55 4.63
N PHE A 538 8.99 -4.84 3.55
CA PHE A 538 8.48 -3.49 3.28
C PHE A 538 6.95 -3.45 3.24
N PHE A 539 6.30 -4.46 2.65
CA PHE A 539 4.84 -4.57 2.65
C PHE A 539 4.31 -5.11 3.98
N CYS A 540 4.77 -6.29 4.41
CA CYS A 540 4.18 -6.99 5.55
C CYS A 540 4.37 -6.28 6.89
N ALA A 541 5.46 -5.53 7.06
CA ALA A 541 5.77 -4.83 8.30
C ALA A 541 5.16 -3.41 8.37
N ALA A 542 4.55 -2.90 7.29
CA ALA A 542 3.94 -1.59 7.26
C ALA A 542 2.58 -1.59 7.97
N ALA A 543 2.58 -1.39 9.29
CA ALA A 543 1.36 -1.34 10.09
C ALA A 543 0.36 -0.32 9.49
N GLY A 544 -0.86 -0.80 9.21
CA GLY A 544 -1.95 0.01 8.66
C GLY A 544 -2.63 0.81 9.75
N ARG A 545 -3.04 2.03 9.41
CA ARG A 545 -4.02 2.79 10.19
C ARG A 545 -5.39 2.14 9.97
N ARG A 546 -6.20 2.05 11.03
CA ARG A 546 -7.54 1.48 10.97
C ARG A 546 -8.41 2.02 12.08
N MET A 547 -9.71 1.82 11.95
CA MET A 547 -10.64 2.12 13.02
C MET A 547 -10.42 1.19 14.24
N PRO A 548 -10.59 1.71 15.46
CA PRO A 548 -10.10 1.05 16.67
C PRO A 548 -10.92 -0.19 17.05
N GLY A 549 -10.22 -1.25 17.45
CA GLY A 549 -10.81 -2.45 18.03
C GLY A 549 -11.56 -3.34 17.05
N LEU A 550 -11.51 -3.06 15.75
CA LEU A 550 -12.22 -3.83 14.73
C LEU A 550 -11.65 -5.25 14.61
N LEU A 551 -12.51 -6.26 14.65
CA LEU A 551 -12.14 -7.66 14.48
C LEU A 551 -11.68 -7.96 13.05
N GLN A 552 -10.69 -8.83 12.91
CA GLN A 552 -10.16 -9.24 11.61
C GLN A 552 -11.19 -10.10 10.86
N THR A 553 -11.41 -9.82 9.57
CA THR A 553 -12.03 -10.78 8.66
C THR A 553 -10.97 -11.74 8.13
N ALA A 554 -11.30 -13.03 8.09
CA ALA A 554 -10.41 -14.10 7.64
C ALA A 554 -9.92 -13.94 6.18
N SER A 555 -10.55 -13.07 5.38
CA SER A 555 -10.22 -12.81 3.97
C SER A 555 -8.89 -12.07 3.74
N SER A 556 -8.27 -11.52 4.80
CA SER A 556 -6.98 -10.82 4.72
C SER A 556 -5.77 -11.76 4.62
N PHE A 557 -5.95 -13.05 4.90
CA PHE A 557 -4.97 -14.07 4.56
C PHE A 557 -5.47 -14.80 3.32
N GLY A 558 -4.69 -14.72 2.24
CA GLY A 558 -4.83 -15.65 1.12
C GLY A 558 -4.94 -17.05 1.71
N HIS A 559 -6.03 -17.72 1.34
CA HIS A 559 -6.35 -19.10 1.63
C HIS A 559 -5.05 -19.90 1.86
N ARG A 560 -4.69 -20.18 3.12
CA ARG A 560 -3.88 -21.36 3.39
C ARG A 560 -4.83 -22.50 3.11
N GLY A 561 -4.83 -22.95 1.85
CA GLY A 561 -5.33 -24.26 1.51
C GLY A 561 -4.70 -25.25 2.49
N LYS A 562 -5.55 -26.10 3.05
CA LYS A 562 -5.12 -27.30 3.75
C LYS A 562 -4.21 -28.14 2.86
#